data_AF-A0A7K7WW59-F1
#
_entry.id   AF-A0A7K7WW59-F1
#
_cell.length_a   1.000
_cell.length_b   1.000
_cell.length_c   1.000
_cell.angle_alpha   90.00
_cell.angle_beta   90.00
_cell.angle_gamma   90.00
#
_symmetry.space_group_name_H-M   'P 1'
#
loop_
_entity.id
_entity.type
_entity.pdbx_description
1 polymer ?
#
loop_
_entity_poly.entity_id
_entity_poly.type
_entity_poly.pdbx_seq_one_letter_code
_entity_poly.pdbx_strand_id
1 'polypeptide(L)'
;VIHRLPVPNLKDELHCFGWSAGNTCFEDCTRRRRKLILPSLISTRIYVVDVGTQCHAPRLCKIIEPVDVFWKCNKGHLTRTHALPNGDILIANMGDAAGRGNGGFIVLDGETFDLKGNWEHECGAPPTGHDFWFQPRHNVLVSSAGLVPRRAGYGFNPDDLHTGVFGRRLNVWNLSCRTLIQCFDLGEDSVPFSVRFLHNPDAAEGYVSCAMSGVIYRFFKNEARCWAVEEAIRIPPKKVRGWILPEMPAFSANIVISRDDRFLYVSNWLHGDIRQYDISCTSKPRLVGQV
;
A
#
# COMPACT_ATOMS: atom_id res chain seq x y z
N VAL A 1 -13.94 4.59 -22.70
CA VAL A 1 -12.67 5.33 -22.54
C VAL A 1 -12.76 6.62 -23.33
N ILE A 2 -12.70 7.80 -22.68
CA ILE A 2 -12.85 9.11 -23.34
C ILE A 2 -11.51 9.79 -23.66
N HIS A 3 -10.43 9.37 -23.00
CA HIS A 3 -9.07 9.86 -23.21
C HIS A 3 -8.07 8.78 -22.80
N ARG A 4 -6.92 8.76 -23.46
CA ARG A 4 -5.76 7.95 -23.08
C ARG A 4 -4.55 8.88 -23.07
N LEU A 5 -3.86 8.96 -21.94
CA LEU A 5 -2.60 9.68 -21.81
C LEU A 5 -1.45 8.68 -21.99
N PRO A 6 -0.81 8.60 -23.17
CA PRO A 6 0.39 7.78 -23.32
C PRO A 6 1.52 8.36 -22.47
N VAL A 7 2.26 7.48 -21.79
CA VAL A 7 3.53 7.84 -21.15
C VAL A 7 4.69 7.61 -22.12
N PRO A 8 5.78 8.38 -22.03
CA PRO A 8 6.84 8.35 -23.03
C PRO A 8 7.72 7.10 -22.98
N ASN A 9 7.71 6.34 -21.88
CA ASN A 9 8.58 5.20 -21.67
C ASN A 9 7.81 3.87 -21.66
N LEU A 10 8.49 2.80 -22.08
CA LEU A 10 8.00 1.44 -21.98
C LEU A 10 8.51 0.79 -20.69
N LYS A 11 7.86 -0.32 -20.30
CA LYS A 11 8.26 -1.17 -19.15
C LYS A 11 8.26 -0.44 -17.80
N ASP A 12 7.40 0.57 -17.65
CA ASP A 12 7.19 1.25 -16.37
C ASP A 12 6.42 0.38 -15.38
N GLU A 13 5.39 -0.31 -15.87
CA GLU A 13 4.38 -0.98 -15.04
C GLU A 13 3.69 0.01 -14.08
N LEU A 14 2.80 0.84 -14.64
CA LEU A 14 1.92 1.67 -13.83
C LEU A 14 0.99 0.76 -13.03
N HIS A 15 1.01 0.90 -11.71
CA HIS A 15 0.37 -0.04 -10.79
C HIS A 15 -0.54 0.66 -9.76
N CYS A 16 0.05 1.48 -8.91
CA CYS A 16 -0.66 2.30 -7.93
C CYS A 16 -0.44 3.79 -8.24
N PHE A 17 -1.42 4.63 -7.90
CA PHE A 17 -1.29 6.07 -7.99
C PHE A 17 -2.07 6.76 -6.86
N GLY A 18 -1.69 7.99 -6.57
CA GLY A 18 -2.29 8.81 -5.53
C GLY A 18 -2.49 10.24 -5.99
N TRP A 19 -3.24 11.00 -5.20
CA TRP A 19 -3.36 12.44 -5.41
C TRP A 19 -2.19 13.16 -4.75
N SER A 20 -1.73 14.26 -5.37
CA SER A 20 -0.97 15.28 -4.63
C SER A 20 -1.85 15.88 -3.53
N ALA A 21 -1.24 16.60 -2.59
CA ALA A 21 -2.02 17.32 -1.59
C ALA A 21 -3.08 18.22 -2.25
N GLY A 22 -4.29 18.11 -1.72
CA GLY A 22 -5.45 18.95 -1.98
C GLY A 22 -6.48 18.66 -0.91
N ASN A 23 -6.96 19.70 -0.23
CA ASN A 23 -7.62 19.70 1.10
C ASN A 23 -7.26 18.50 1.98
N THR A 24 -6.11 18.58 2.66
CA THR A 24 -5.83 17.80 3.88
C THR A 24 -6.10 18.62 5.15
N CYS A 25 -6.22 19.95 5.02
CA CYS A 25 -6.56 20.86 6.10
C CYS A 25 -8.06 21.17 6.05
N PHE A 26 -8.78 21.01 7.16
CA PHE A 26 -10.20 21.35 7.27
C PHE A 26 -10.47 22.85 7.13
N GLU A 27 -9.45 23.70 7.23
CA GLU A 27 -9.58 25.15 7.35
C GLU A 27 -9.41 25.91 6.03
N ASP A 28 -8.83 25.29 4.99
CA ASP A 28 -8.40 26.04 3.81
C ASP A 28 -9.01 25.47 2.51
N CYS A 29 -10.26 25.84 2.24
CA CYS A 29 -11.10 25.34 1.13
C CYS A 29 -10.59 25.68 -0.30
N THR A 30 -9.43 26.30 -0.43
CA THR A 30 -8.91 26.86 -1.69
C THR A 30 -8.01 25.88 -2.47
N ARG A 31 -7.38 24.89 -1.80
CA ARG A 31 -6.43 23.95 -2.43
C ARG A 31 -7.12 22.71 -3.01
N ARG A 32 -7.54 22.81 -4.28
CA ARG A 32 -8.14 21.69 -5.04
C ARG A 32 -7.10 20.60 -5.38
N ARG A 33 -7.51 19.34 -5.34
CA ARG A 33 -6.71 18.21 -5.87
C ARG A 33 -6.59 18.33 -7.39
N ARG A 34 -5.39 18.64 -7.88
CA ARG A 34 -5.15 18.94 -9.31
C ARG A 34 -4.13 18.03 -9.97
N LYS A 35 -3.26 17.36 -9.21
CA LYS A 35 -2.23 16.49 -9.74
C LYS A 35 -2.41 15.06 -9.25
N LEU A 36 -2.18 14.12 -10.16
CA LEU A 36 -2.02 12.70 -9.86
C LEU A 36 -0.53 12.36 -9.89
N ILE A 37 -0.11 11.54 -8.94
CA ILE A 37 1.26 11.05 -8.80
C ILE A 37 1.23 9.55 -9.11
N LEU A 38 1.89 9.19 -10.20
CA LEU A 38 1.89 7.84 -10.77
C LEU A 38 3.32 7.28 -10.68
N PRO A 39 3.70 6.68 -9.55
CA PRO A 39 4.91 5.86 -9.49
C PRO A 39 4.77 4.60 -10.36
N SER A 40 5.91 4.14 -10.86
CA SER A 40 6.02 2.98 -11.74
C SER A 40 6.69 1.84 -10.98
N LEU A 41 6.04 0.68 -10.95
CA LEU A 41 6.45 -0.45 -10.11
C LEU A 41 7.75 -1.09 -10.58
N ILE A 42 8.01 -1.15 -11.88
CA ILE A 42 9.22 -1.80 -12.40
C ILE A 42 10.31 -0.78 -12.66
N SER A 43 9.99 0.32 -13.33
CA SER A 43 11.01 1.30 -13.68
C SER A 43 11.42 2.20 -12.52
N THR A 44 10.62 2.34 -11.45
CA THR A 44 10.81 3.36 -10.38
C THR A 44 10.56 4.80 -10.85
N ARG A 45 10.16 5.01 -12.11
CA ARG A 45 9.85 6.35 -12.64
C ARG A 45 8.58 6.90 -12.01
N ILE A 46 8.54 8.21 -11.79
CA ILE A 46 7.34 8.88 -11.26
C ILE A 46 6.84 9.89 -12.28
N TYR A 47 5.57 9.75 -12.66
CA TYR A 47 4.88 10.70 -13.51
C TYR A 47 3.96 11.59 -12.68
N VAL A 48 4.07 12.90 -12.88
CA VAL A 48 3.12 13.88 -12.34
C VAL A 48 2.17 14.28 -13.45
N VAL A 49 0.89 13.95 -13.28
CA VAL A 49 -0.16 14.19 -14.27
C VAL A 49 -1.07 15.32 -13.79
N ASP A 50 -1.23 16.34 -14.62
CA ASP A 50 -2.19 17.41 -14.40
C ASP A 50 -3.58 17.00 -14.86
N VAL A 51 -4.53 17.01 -13.93
CA VAL A 51 -5.96 16.82 -14.20
C VAL A 51 -6.77 18.09 -13.93
N GLY A 52 -6.15 19.11 -13.32
CA GLY A 52 -6.84 20.33 -12.91
C GLY A 52 -7.12 21.31 -14.05
N THR A 53 -6.27 21.32 -15.09
CA THR A 53 -6.44 22.22 -16.24
C THR A 53 -7.52 21.71 -17.20
N GLN A 54 -7.56 20.40 -17.46
CA GLN A 54 -8.58 19.77 -18.29
C GLN A 54 -8.87 18.35 -17.77
N CYS A 55 -9.94 18.19 -16.98
CA CYS A 55 -10.25 16.93 -16.30
C CYS A 55 -10.52 15.75 -17.26
N HIS A 56 -11.02 16.02 -18.46
CA HIS A 56 -11.29 15.01 -19.49
C HIS A 56 -10.11 14.74 -20.43
N ALA A 57 -9.04 15.53 -20.35
CA ALA A 57 -7.79 15.29 -21.10
C ALA A 57 -6.57 15.62 -20.23
N PRO A 58 -6.24 14.75 -19.25
CA PRO A 58 -5.08 14.92 -18.40
C PRO A 58 -3.79 15.07 -19.20
N ARG A 59 -2.82 15.81 -18.65
CA ARG A 59 -1.54 16.07 -19.32
C ARG A 59 -0.37 15.72 -18.42
N LEU A 60 0.69 15.17 -19.00
CA LEU A 60 1.93 14.96 -18.27
C LEU A 60 2.58 16.31 -17.95
N CYS A 61 2.89 16.53 -16.68
CA CYS A 61 3.41 17.80 -16.15
C CYS A 61 4.90 17.69 -15.78
N LYS A 62 5.31 16.56 -15.21
CA LYS A 62 6.68 16.32 -14.77
C LYS A 62 6.98 14.84 -14.79
N ILE A 63 8.26 14.51 -14.99
CA ILE A 63 8.81 13.18 -14.87
C ILE A 63 9.97 13.26 -13.89
N ILE A 64 9.99 12.37 -12.90
CA ILE A 64 11.16 12.11 -12.06
C ILE A 64 11.76 10.80 -12.54
N GLU A 65 13.00 10.85 -13.00
CA GLU A 65 13.66 9.69 -13.60
C GLU A 65 14.15 8.72 -12.51
N PRO A 66 14.17 7.40 -12.80
CA PRO A 66 14.57 6.38 -11.83
C PRO A 66 15.94 6.61 -11.20
N VAL A 67 16.88 7.13 -12.00
CA VAL A 67 18.26 7.39 -11.60
C VAL A 67 18.33 8.34 -10.40
N ASP A 68 17.45 9.33 -10.32
CA ASP A 68 17.40 10.27 -9.20
C ASP A 68 16.97 9.55 -7.91
N VAL A 69 15.99 8.65 -8.01
CA VAL A 69 15.50 7.85 -6.88
C VAL A 69 16.57 6.85 -6.42
N PHE A 70 17.25 6.19 -7.36
CA PHE A 70 18.32 5.25 -7.03
C PHE A 70 19.47 5.93 -6.29
N TRP A 71 19.98 7.05 -6.82
CA TRP A 71 21.13 7.72 -6.22
C TRP A 71 20.80 8.47 -4.94
N LYS A 72 19.64 9.14 -4.88
CA LYS A 72 19.28 9.97 -3.73
C LYS A 72 18.70 9.17 -2.57
N CYS A 73 17.97 8.09 -2.87
CA CYS A 73 17.19 7.35 -1.87
C CYS A 73 17.69 5.91 -1.66
N ASN A 74 18.43 5.34 -2.61
CA ASN A 74 18.73 3.90 -2.65
C ASN A 74 17.44 3.05 -2.59
N LYS A 75 16.37 3.52 -3.23
CA LYS A 75 15.05 2.86 -3.28
C LYS A 75 14.64 2.59 -4.73
N GLY A 76 13.81 1.59 -4.92
CA GLY A 76 13.27 1.14 -6.19
C GLY A 76 11.92 0.47 -6.02
N HIS A 77 11.26 0.20 -7.14
CA HIS A 77 9.96 -0.47 -7.17
C HIS A 77 8.88 0.25 -6.37
N LEU A 78 8.51 1.44 -6.83
CA LEU A 78 7.60 2.34 -6.13
C LEU A 78 6.15 1.88 -6.27
N THR A 79 5.38 2.02 -5.20
CA THR A 79 4.02 1.48 -5.08
C THR A 79 3.01 2.54 -4.67
N ARG A 80 2.52 2.49 -3.42
CA ARG A 80 1.42 3.32 -2.93
C ARG A 80 1.87 4.76 -2.76
N THR A 81 0.99 5.70 -3.06
CA THR A 81 1.24 7.13 -2.90
C THR A 81 0.13 7.78 -2.06
N HIS A 82 0.52 8.57 -1.06
CA HIS A 82 -0.39 9.37 -0.26
C HIS A 82 0.19 10.76 0.02
N ALA A 83 -0.66 11.78 -0.03
CA ALA A 83 -0.31 13.12 0.42
C ALA A 83 -0.31 13.18 1.96
N LEU A 84 0.78 13.67 2.54
CA LEU A 84 0.95 13.87 3.98
C LEU A 84 0.19 15.12 4.48
N PRO A 85 -0.07 15.22 5.79
CA PRO A 85 -0.73 16.40 6.38
C PRO A 85 0.01 17.72 6.13
N ASN A 86 1.35 17.68 6.04
CA ASN A 86 2.18 18.85 5.77
C ASN A 86 2.19 19.27 4.28
N GLY A 87 1.47 18.55 3.40
CA GLY A 87 1.38 18.83 1.97
C GLY A 87 2.36 18.04 1.10
N ASP A 88 3.43 17.48 1.69
CA ASP A 88 4.37 16.63 0.96
C ASP A 88 3.72 15.31 0.52
N ILE A 89 4.36 14.61 -0.41
CA ILE A 89 3.85 13.36 -0.96
C ILE A 89 4.76 12.23 -0.52
N LEU A 90 4.19 11.22 0.14
CA LEU A 90 4.89 10.02 0.57
C LEU A 90 4.60 8.89 -0.42
N ILE A 91 5.65 8.18 -0.84
CA ILE A 91 5.56 7.06 -1.77
C ILE A 91 6.29 5.86 -1.17
N ALA A 92 5.60 4.74 -1.03
CA ALA A 92 6.19 3.49 -0.57
C ALA A 92 6.98 2.80 -1.69
N ASN A 93 7.89 1.92 -1.28
CA ASN A 93 8.72 1.17 -2.19
C ASN A 93 8.89 -0.29 -1.71
N MET A 94 9.17 -1.21 -2.64
CA MET A 94 9.36 -2.63 -2.34
C MET A 94 10.81 -3.05 -2.22
N GLY A 95 11.70 -2.41 -2.99
CA GLY A 95 13.08 -2.86 -3.11
C GLY A 95 14.08 -1.76 -3.40
N ASP A 96 15.30 -2.16 -3.70
CA ASP A 96 16.34 -1.30 -4.25
C ASP A 96 16.42 -1.42 -5.79
N ALA A 97 17.37 -0.73 -6.42
CA ALA A 97 17.57 -0.75 -7.87
C ALA A 97 17.90 -2.15 -8.44
N ALA A 98 18.37 -3.08 -7.60
CA ALA A 98 18.66 -4.47 -7.98
C ALA A 98 17.48 -5.41 -7.68
N GLY A 99 16.34 -4.87 -7.24
CA GLY A 99 15.15 -5.61 -6.84
C GLY A 99 15.28 -6.38 -5.53
N ARG A 100 16.36 -6.19 -4.76
CA ARG A 100 16.45 -6.78 -3.41
C ARG A 100 15.47 -6.09 -2.50
N GLY A 101 15.02 -6.79 -1.45
CA GLY A 101 14.15 -6.20 -0.45
C GLY A 101 14.80 -4.99 0.21
N ASN A 102 14.09 -3.87 0.21
CA ASN A 102 14.46 -2.65 0.91
C ASN A 102 13.18 -1.84 1.10
N GLY A 103 12.50 -1.99 2.24
CA GLY A 103 11.26 -1.27 2.50
C GLY A 103 11.50 0.14 3.02
N GLY A 104 10.48 0.97 2.97
CA GLY A 104 10.54 2.37 3.41
C GLY A 104 9.76 3.26 2.48
N PHE A 105 10.17 4.53 2.43
CA PHE A 105 9.46 5.53 1.64
C PHE A 105 10.38 6.62 1.10
N ILE A 106 9.95 7.21 -0.01
CA ILE A 106 10.51 8.45 -0.53
C ILE A 106 9.50 9.59 -0.37
N VAL A 107 10.01 10.82 -0.28
CA VAL A 107 9.21 12.03 -0.16
C VAL A 107 9.40 12.89 -1.40
N LEU A 108 8.29 13.32 -2.01
CA LEU A 108 8.29 14.43 -2.96
C LEU A 108 7.77 15.68 -2.27
N ASP A 109 8.32 16.83 -2.68
CA ASP A 109 7.77 18.12 -2.32
C ASP A 109 6.33 18.27 -2.82
N GLY A 110 5.45 18.77 -1.95
CA GLY A 110 4.02 18.92 -2.25
C GLY A 110 3.67 19.91 -3.36
N GLU A 111 4.55 20.86 -3.64
CA GLU A 111 4.31 21.95 -4.60
C GLU A 111 5.17 21.82 -5.85
N THR A 112 6.47 21.58 -5.69
CA THR A 112 7.40 21.47 -6.82
C THR A 112 7.48 20.07 -7.40
N PHE A 113 7.03 19.05 -6.64
CA PHE A 113 7.19 17.64 -6.94
C PHE A 113 8.66 17.21 -7.08
N ASP A 114 9.59 17.93 -6.46
CA ASP A 114 11.00 17.53 -6.41
C ASP A 114 11.20 16.40 -5.40
N LEU A 115 12.09 15.46 -5.73
CA LEU A 115 12.46 14.39 -4.82
C LEU A 115 13.23 14.98 -3.62
N LYS A 116 12.66 14.90 -2.41
CA LYS A 116 13.29 15.38 -1.17
C LYS A 116 14.30 14.39 -0.61
N GLY A 117 14.00 13.10 -0.67
CA GLY A 117 14.85 12.04 -0.12
C GLY A 117 14.02 10.94 0.54
N ASN A 118 14.64 10.16 1.43
CA ASN A 118 13.95 9.16 2.24
C ASN A 118 13.09 9.82 3.34
N TRP A 119 11.99 9.18 3.71
CA TRP A 119 11.14 9.65 4.82
C TRP A 119 11.66 9.17 6.18
N GLU A 120 11.97 7.88 6.28
CA GLU A 120 12.45 7.27 7.51
C GLU A 120 13.83 7.79 7.93
N HIS A 121 14.08 7.84 9.25
CA HIS A 121 15.43 8.03 9.76
C HIS A 121 16.30 6.78 9.52
N GLU A 122 17.63 6.96 9.44
CA GLU A 122 18.62 5.99 8.92
C GLU A 122 18.56 4.57 9.52
N CYS A 123 18.07 4.39 10.75
CA CYS A 123 17.97 3.07 11.41
C CYS A 123 16.56 2.44 11.36
N GLY A 124 15.63 2.97 10.54
CA GLY A 124 14.21 2.59 10.59
C GLY A 124 13.69 1.70 9.46
N ALA A 125 14.45 1.44 8.40
CA ALA A 125 13.94 0.79 7.20
C ALA A 125 13.64 -0.71 7.39
N PRO A 126 12.40 -1.18 7.15
CA PRO A 126 12.09 -2.61 7.21
C PRO A 126 12.72 -3.35 6.02
N PRO A 127 12.89 -4.69 6.12
CA PRO A 127 13.50 -5.47 5.04
C PRO A 127 12.75 -5.41 3.71
N THR A 128 11.45 -5.16 3.74
CA THR A 128 10.57 -5.05 2.56
C THR A 128 9.42 -4.08 2.83
N GLY A 129 8.73 -3.65 1.77
CA GLY A 129 7.61 -2.71 1.84
C GLY A 129 6.62 -2.92 0.68
N HIS A 130 5.39 -2.41 0.81
CA HIS A 130 4.42 -2.39 -0.30
C HIS A 130 3.33 -1.32 -0.15
N ASP A 131 2.37 -1.50 0.77
CA ASP A 131 1.28 -0.54 1.03
C ASP A 131 1.55 0.16 2.36
N PHE A 132 0.92 1.31 2.54
CA PHE A 132 0.84 1.97 3.83
C PHE A 132 -0.40 2.83 3.91
N TRP A 133 -0.80 3.11 5.14
CA TRP A 133 -1.79 4.11 5.46
C TRP A 133 -1.41 4.77 6.78
N PHE A 134 -1.94 5.95 7.05
CA PHE A 134 -1.64 6.68 8.29
C PHE A 134 -2.90 7.31 8.87
N GLN A 135 -2.88 7.54 10.19
CA GLN A 135 -3.95 8.19 10.92
C GLN A 135 -3.35 9.31 11.79
N PRO A 136 -3.37 10.57 11.33
CA PRO A 136 -2.62 11.66 11.95
C PRO A 136 -3.03 11.96 13.39
N ARG A 137 -4.33 11.84 13.73
CA ARG A 137 -4.83 12.07 15.11
C ARG A 137 -4.23 11.09 16.13
N HIS A 138 -3.76 9.92 15.66
CA HIS A 138 -3.07 8.93 16.49
C HIS A 138 -1.55 8.94 16.30
N ASN A 139 -1.00 9.89 15.54
CA ASN A 139 0.42 10.02 15.21
C ASN A 139 1.05 8.70 14.70
N VAL A 140 0.32 7.97 13.85
CA VAL A 140 0.71 6.63 13.40
C VAL A 140 0.72 6.52 11.89
N LEU A 141 1.70 5.78 11.38
CA LEU A 141 1.69 5.19 10.04
C LEU A 141 1.83 3.67 10.19
N VAL A 142 1.10 2.91 9.38
CA VAL A 142 1.18 1.44 9.32
C VAL A 142 1.52 1.03 7.90
N SER A 143 2.54 0.19 7.74
CA SER A 143 2.98 -0.29 6.42
C SER A 143 3.13 -1.81 6.36
N SER A 144 2.90 -2.36 5.17
CA SER A 144 2.97 -3.79 4.88
C SER A 144 4.26 -4.17 4.16
N ALA A 145 4.66 -5.43 4.29
CA ALA A 145 5.92 -5.97 3.78
C ALA A 145 5.88 -6.39 2.30
N GLY A 146 4.73 -6.80 1.77
CA GLY A 146 4.57 -7.26 0.38
C GLY A 146 5.57 -8.31 -0.10
N LEU A 147 5.94 -8.23 -1.39
CA LEU A 147 6.85 -9.16 -2.07
C LEU A 147 8.26 -8.58 -2.25
N VAL A 148 9.23 -9.43 -2.55
CA VAL A 148 10.58 -9.00 -2.97
C VAL A 148 10.65 -8.99 -4.50
N PRO A 149 10.90 -7.83 -5.15
CA PRO A 149 10.85 -7.70 -6.61
C PRO A 149 11.77 -8.67 -7.38
N ARG A 150 12.99 -8.91 -6.91
CA ARG A 150 13.95 -9.83 -7.55
C ARG A 150 13.46 -11.28 -7.62
N ARG A 151 12.53 -11.66 -6.75
CA ARG A 151 11.88 -12.98 -6.76
C ARG A 151 10.57 -12.91 -7.54
N ALA A 152 9.67 -12.03 -7.12
CA ALA A 152 8.32 -11.92 -7.68
C ALA A 152 8.28 -11.45 -9.14
N GLY A 153 9.29 -10.70 -9.61
CA GLY A 153 9.33 -10.15 -10.97
C GLY A 153 9.41 -11.19 -12.09
N TYR A 154 9.77 -12.44 -11.77
CA TYR A 154 9.77 -13.57 -12.71
C TYR A 154 8.49 -14.39 -12.69
N GLY A 155 7.48 -13.95 -11.93
CA GLY A 155 6.26 -14.69 -11.67
C GLY A 155 6.32 -15.52 -10.39
N PHE A 156 5.19 -16.13 -10.04
CA PHE A 156 5.09 -16.99 -8.87
C PHE A 156 5.80 -18.33 -9.11
N ASN A 157 6.71 -18.70 -8.21
CA ASN A 157 7.33 -20.02 -8.16
C ASN A 157 6.94 -20.72 -6.85
N PRO A 158 6.27 -21.89 -6.89
CA PRO A 158 6.00 -22.70 -5.71
C PRO A 158 7.23 -22.99 -4.84
N ASP A 159 8.42 -23.13 -5.43
CA ASP A 159 9.65 -23.45 -4.70
C ASP A 159 10.15 -22.28 -3.83
N ASP A 160 9.63 -21.07 -4.04
CA ASP A 160 9.95 -19.91 -3.20
C ASP A 160 9.15 -19.93 -1.88
N LEU A 161 8.08 -20.74 -1.76
CA LEU A 161 7.36 -20.93 -0.50
C LEU A 161 8.27 -21.52 0.59
N HIS A 162 8.08 -21.08 1.82
CA HIS A 162 8.85 -21.50 3.01
C HIS A 162 10.35 -21.19 2.96
N THR A 163 10.82 -20.44 1.96
CA THR A 163 12.23 -20.03 1.85
C THR A 163 12.50 -18.67 2.52
N GLY A 164 11.47 -18.04 3.10
CA GLY A 164 11.57 -16.76 3.79
C GLY A 164 11.70 -15.54 2.87
N VAL A 165 11.51 -15.72 1.57
CA VAL A 165 11.63 -14.64 0.58
C VAL A 165 10.42 -13.72 0.51
N PHE A 166 9.25 -14.18 0.96
CA PHE A 166 8.04 -13.37 0.97
C PHE A 166 7.90 -12.56 2.27
N GLY A 167 7.40 -11.33 2.13
CA GLY A 167 7.17 -10.46 3.27
C GLY A 167 6.13 -11.03 4.23
N ARG A 168 6.36 -10.85 5.52
CA ARG A 168 5.46 -11.34 6.59
C ARG A 168 5.16 -10.29 7.66
N ARG A 169 5.63 -9.06 7.46
CA ARG A 169 5.64 -8.04 8.51
C ARG A 169 4.57 -6.98 8.31
N LEU A 170 3.94 -6.58 9.41
CA LEU A 170 3.21 -5.33 9.54
C LEU A 170 4.02 -4.39 10.44
N ASN A 171 4.34 -3.22 9.93
CA ASN A 171 5.22 -2.25 10.56
C ASN A 171 4.41 -1.07 11.07
N VAL A 172 4.60 -0.70 12.34
CA VAL A 172 3.97 0.47 12.95
C VAL A 172 5.03 1.53 13.20
N TRP A 173 4.74 2.74 12.76
CA TRP A 173 5.66 3.86 12.78
C TRP A 173 5.08 5.03 13.57
N ASN A 174 5.95 5.77 14.25
CA ASN A 174 5.62 7.11 14.72
C ASN A 174 5.67 8.07 13.52
N LEU A 175 4.52 8.64 13.16
CA LEU A 175 4.38 9.47 11.96
C LEU A 175 5.22 10.75 12.04
N SER A 176 5.23 11.42 13.19
CA SER A 176 5.97 12.67 13.37
C SER A 176 7.47 12.45 13.49
N CYS A 177 7.89 11.42 14.25
CA CYS A 177 9.29 11.11 14.46
C CYS A 177 9.91 10.31 13.31
N ARG A 178 9.10 9.77 12.38
CA ARG A 178 9.56 8.98 11.22
C ARG A 178 10.41 7.77 11.62
N THR A 179 10.00 7.12 12.71
CA THR A 179 10.69 5.97 13.30
C THR A 179 9.78 4.76 13.40
N LEU A 180 10.34 3.58 13.16
CA LEU A 180 9.66 2.30 13.37
C LEU A 180 9.56 2.04 14.88
N ILE A 181 8.36 1.79 15.39
CA ILE A 181 8.10 1.59 16.83
C ILE A 181 7.63 0.16 17.16
N GLN A 182 7.06 -0.57 16.20
CA GLN A 182 6.63 -1.95 16.41
C GLN A 182 6.61 -2.70 15.07
N CYS A 183 6.85 -4.01 15.13
CA CYS A 183 6.78 -4.91 13.99
C CYS A 183 6.06 -6.19 14.41
N PHE A 184 5.03 -6.57 13.67
CA PHE A 184 4.32 -7.85 13.86
C PHE A 184 4.69 -8.82 12.77
N ASP A 185 4.98 -10.07 13.14
CA ASP A 185 5.04 -11.18 12.20
C ASP A 185 3.61 -11.74 12.03
N LEU A 186 3.09 -11.67 10.80
CA LEU A 186 1.76 -12.13 10.42
C LEU A 186 1.77 -13.56 9.87
N GLY A 187 2.88 -14.27 10.04
CA GLY A 187 3.06 -15.66 9.63
C GLY A 187 3.87 -15.78 8.34
N GLU A 188 4.54 -16.92 8.21
CA GLU A 188 5.29 -17.28 7.01
C GLU A 188 4.42 -17.22 5.76
N ASP A 189 4.99 -16.67 4.68
CA ASP A 189 4.36 -16.49 3.38
C ASP A 189 2.97 -15.82 3.45
N SER A 190 2.72 -15.00 4.48
CA SER A 190 1.44 -14.30 4.63
C SER A 190 1.28 -13.22 3.56
N VAL A 191 2.37 -12.58 3.16
CA VAL A 191 2.42 -11.49 2.18
C VAL A 191 1.40 -10.39 2.50
N PRO A 192 1.61 -9.61 3.57
CA PRO A 192 0.77 -8.46 3.87
C PRO A 192 0.82 -7.49 2.70
N PHE A 193 -0.32 -7.25 2.05
CA PHE A 193 -0.46 -6.43 0.85
C PHE A 193 -1.14 -5.13 1.19
N SER A 194 -2.47 -5.10 1.36
CA SER A 194 -3.22 -3.85 1.40
C SER A 194 -3.58 -3.44 2.82
N VAL A 195 -3.25 -2.20 3.20
CA VAL A 195 -3.48 -1.62 4.54
C VAL A 195 -4.55 -0.54 4.47
N ARG A 196 -5.56 -0.61 5.33
CA ARG A 196 -6.61 0.41 5.44
C ARG A 196 -6.92 0.72 6.89
N PHE A 197 -6.83 1.98 7.29
CA PHE A 197 -7.50 2.46 8.50
C PHE A 197 -8.99 2.63 8.24
N LEU A 198 -9.79 2.59 9.31
CA LEU A 198 -11.13 3.16 9.27
C LEU A 198 -11.07 4.65 8.87
N HIS A 199 -12.10 5.13 8.17
CA HIS A 199 -12.21 6.52 7.74
C HIS A 199 -12.43 7.48 8.91
N ASN A 200 -13.08 7.02 9.99
CA ASN A 200 -13.23 7.78 11.21
C ASN A 200 -11.85 8.17 11.76
N PRO A 201 -11.50 9.47 11.79
CA PRO A 201 -10.17 9.93 12.21
C PRO A 201 -9.87 9.63 13.68
N ASP A 202 -10.90 9.41 14.50
CA ASP A 202 -10.76 9.07 15.92
C ASP A 202 -10.58 7.57 16.16
N ALA A 203 -10.84 6.72 15.16
CA ALA A 203 -10.61 5.28 15.26
C ALA A 203 -9.11 4.95 15.21
N ALA A 204 -8.65 4.17 16.19
CA ALA A 204 -7.28 3.70 16.31
C ALA A 204 -7.15 2.25 15.82
N GLU A 205 -7.77 1.93 14.68
CA GLU A 205 -7.81 0.58 14.14
C GLU A 205 -7.99 0.55 12.61
N GLY A 206 -7.74 -0.61 12.04
CA GLY A 206 -7.88 -0.88 10.62
C GLY A 206 -7.57 -2.33 10.30
N TYR A 207 -7.40 -2.62 9.01
CA TYR A 207 -7.19 -3.96 8.50
C TYR A 207 -6.00 -4.04 7.54
N VAL A 208 -5.35 -5.20 7.52
CA VAL A 208 -4.37 -5.56 6.50
C VAL A 208 -4.75 -6.90 5.86
N SER A 209 -4.76 -6.96 4.53
CA SER A 209 -4.94 -8.20 3.80
C SER A 209 -3.62 -8.92 3.61
N CYS A 210 -3.57 -10.22 3.92
CA CYS A 210 -2.43 -11.08 3.68
C CYS A 210 -2.74 -11.93 2.44
N ALA A 211 -2.11 -11.57 1.32
CA ALA A 211 -2.53 -12.05 0.01
C ALA A 211 -2.44 -13.57 -0.08
N MET A 212 -1.37 -14.20 0.41
CA MET A 212 -1.18 -15.65 0.20
C MET A 212 -1.75 -16.54 1.31
N SER A 213 -1.92 -16.02 2.53
CA SER A 213 -2.50 -16.81 3.63
C SER A 213 -4.04 -16.84 3.62
N GLY A 214 -4.68 -15.96 2.85
CA GLY A 214 -6.13 -15.79 2.87
C GLY A 214 -6.67 -15.16 4.16
N VAL A 215 -5.79 -14.62 5.00
CA VAL A 215 -6.14 -14.00 6.28
C VAL A 215 -6.22 -12.49 6.13
N ILE A 216 -7.18 -11.88 6.79
CA ILE A 216 -7.22 -10.42 7.00
C ILE A 216 -7.10 -10.19 8.50
N TYR A 217 -6.04 -9.46 8.88
CA TYR A 217 -5.80 -9.09 10.26
C TYR A 217 -6.41 -7.72 10.55
N ARG A 218 -7.01 -7.56 11.73
CA ARG A 218 -7.31 -6.26 12.32
C ARG A 218 -6.11 -5.81 13.13
N PHE A 219 -5.62 -4.61 12.88
CA PHE A 219 -4.67 -3.94 13.76
C PHE A 219 -5.40 -2.85 14.55
N PHE A 220 -5.08 -2.70 15.84
CA PHE A 220 -5.80 -1.80 16.72
C PHE A 220 -4.97 -1.38 17.93
N LYS A 221 -5.35 -0.27 18.57
CA LYS A 221 -4.78 0.16 19.84
C LYS A 221 -5.56 -0.47 21.01
N ASN A 222 -4.88 -1.26 21.84
CA ASN A 222 -5.49 -1.95 22.97
C ASN A 222 -5.69 -1.02 24.20
N GLU A 223 -6.25 -1.58 25.28
CA GLU A 223 -6.50 -0.85 26.54
C GLU A 223 -5.22 -0.25 27.14
N ALA A 224 -4.09 -0.95 27.00
CA ALA A 224 -2.76 -0.49 27.41
C ALA A 224 -2.15 0.56 26.47
N ARG A 225 -2.90 1.05 25.48
CA ARG A 225 -2.47 2.03 24.48
C ARG A 225 -1.32 1.56 23.58
N CYS A 226 -1.13 0.25 23.46
CA CYS A 226 -0.18 -0.37 22.54
C CYS A 226 -0.91 -0.87 21.28
N TRP A 227 -0.21 -0.92 20.14
CA TRP A 227 -0.76 -1.57 18.96
C TRP A 227 -0.74 -3.08 19.14
N ALA A 228 -1.78 -3.73 18.62
CA ALA A 228 -1.96 -5.17 18.59
C ALA A 228 -2.55 -5.59 17.25
N VAL A 229 -2.43 -6.88 16.93
CA VAL A 229 -3.01 -7.50 15.74
C VAL A 229 -3.77 -8.75 16.12
N GLU A 230 -4.90 -8.99 15.46
CA GLU A 230 -5.68 -10.22 15.59
C GLU A 230 -6.24 -10.64 14.23
N GLU A 231 -6.42 -11.94 14.06
CA GLU A 231 -7.11 -12.47 12.88
C GLU A 231 -8.60 -12.10 12.95
N ALA A 232 -9.09 -11.39 11.94
CA ALA A 232 -10.48 -10.97 11.87
C ALA A 232 -11.28 -11.79 10.85
N ILE A 233 -10.65 -12.16 9.72
CA ILE A 233 -11.28 -12.94 8.64
C ILE A 233 -10.29 -13.98 8.14
N ARG A 234 -10.76 -15.20 7.92
CA ARG A 234 -10.05 -16.24 7.18
C ARG A 234 -10.88 -16.74 6.02
N ILE A 235 -10.31 -16.66 4.83
CA ILE A 235 -10.88 -17.23 3.61
C ILE A 235 -10.18 -18.58 3.38
N PRO A 236 -10.89 -19.72 3.50
CA PRO A 236 -10.27 -21.03 3.33
C PRO A 236 -9.86 -21.27 1.88
N PRO A 237 -8.82 -22.09 1.63
CA PRO A 237 -8.45 -22.51 0.29
C PRO A 237 -9.55 -23.37 -0.37
N LYS A 238 -9.48 -23.52 -1.69
CA LYS A 238 -10.40 -24.34 -2.49
C LYS A 238 -9.66 -25.48 -3.17
N LYS A 239 -10.27 -26.67 -3.22
CA LYS A 239 -9.81 -27.76 -4.09
C LYS A 239 -10.35 -27.57 -5.50
N VAL A 240 -9.45 -27.49 -6.47
CA VAL A 240 -9.78 -27.28 -7.88
C VAL A 240 -8.94 -28.18 -8.78
N ARG A 241 -9.39 -28.44 -10.01
CA ARG A 241 -8.62 -29.21 -11.01
C ARG A 241 -7.74 -28.27 -11.84
N GLY A 242 -6.54 -28.71 -12.19
CA GLY A 242 -5.63 -27.95 -13.08
C GLY A 242 -4.87 -26.80 -12.41
N TRP A 243 -4.86 -26.74 -11.08
CA TRP A 243 -4.07 -25.77 -10.31
C TRP A 243 -2.68 -26.30 -9.97
N ILE A 244 -1.70 -25.40 -9.87
CA ILE A 244 -0.28 -25.76 -9.69
C ILE A 244 0.07 -26.23 -8.27
N LEU A 245 -0.72 -25.84 -7.25
CA LEU A 245 -0.56 -26.27 -5.86
C LEU A 245 -1.62 -27.32 -5.48
N PRO A 246 -1.47 -28.04 -4.35
CA PRO A 246 -2.48 -29.00 -3.88
C PRO A 246 -3.87 -28.40 -3.66
N GLU A 247 -3.92 -27.16 -3.16
CA GLU A 247 -5.14 -26.37 -3.00
C GLU A 247 -4.91 -24.95 -3.51
N MET A 248 -5.98 -24.31 -4.01
CA MET A 248 -5.95 -22.92 -4.43
C MET A 248 -6.13 -22.02 -3.20
N PRO A 249 -5.08 -21.31 -2.76
CA PRO A 249 -5.22 -20.37 -1.65
C PRO A 249 -6.18 -19.25 -2.05
N ALA A 250 -6.79 -18.64 -1.04
CA ALA A 250 -7.39 -17.33 -1.27
C ALA A 250 -6.27 -16.34 -1.62
N PHE A 251 -6.55 -15.39 -2.50
CA PHE A 251 -5.61 -14.33 -2.83
C PHE A 251 -6.22 -12.95 -2.62
N SER A 252 -6.14 -12.45 -1.39
CA SER A 252 -6.75 -11.19 -0.98
C SER A 252 -5.94 -9.96 -1.47
N ALA A 253 -5.99 -9.73 -2.79
CA ALA A 253 -5.14 -8.76 -3.49
C ALA A 253 -5.32 -7.31 -3.00
N ASN A 254 -6.54 -6.94 -2.61
CA ASN A 254 -6.84 -5.58 -2.17
C ASN A 254 -8.06 -5.55 -1.26
N ILE A 255 -8.09 -4.56 -0.36
CA ILE A 255 -9.23 -4.26 0.49
C ILE A 255 -9.59 -2.77 0.42
N VAL A 256 -10.88 -2.48 0.54
CA VAL A 256 -11.42 -1.12 0.68
C VAL A 256 -12.53 -1.09 1.72
N ILE A 257 -12.62 0.02 2.46
CA ILE A 257 -13.62 0.22 3.50
C ILE A 257 -14.61 1.27 3.01
N SER A 258 -15.92 1.05 3.22
CA SER A 258 -16.96 2.04 2.90
C SER A 258 -16.78 3.30 3.72
N ARG A 259 -17.21 4.44 3.18
CA ARG A 259 -16.98 5.77 3.80
C ARG A 259 -17.61 5.94 5.18
N ASP A 260 -18.62 5.15 5.49
CA ASP A 260 -19.33 5.09 6.78
C ASP A 260 -18.75 4.05 7.74
N ASP A 261 -17.60 3.44 7.41
CA ASP A 261 -16.93 2.39 8.18
C ASP A 261 -17.79 1.16 8.49
N ARG A 262 -18.82 0.91 7.68
CA ARG A 262 -19.76 -0.21 7.91
C ARG A 262 -19.41 -1.47 7.14
N PHE A 263 -18.74 -1.35 5.99
CA PHE A 263 -18.40 -2.48 5.14
C PHE A 263 -16.93 -2.51 4.75
N LEU A 264 -16.36 -3.71 4.79
CA LEU A 264 -15.07 -4.07 4.20
C LEU A 264 -15.31 -4.89 2.93
N TYR A 265 -14.75 -4.44 1.81
CA TYR A 265 -14.77 -5.16 0.55
C TYR A 265 -13.40 -5.77 0.27
N VAL A 266 -13.39 -7.03 -0.18
CA VAL A 266 -12.18 -7.81 -0.42
C VAL A 266 -12.20 -8.29 -1.86
N SER A 267 -11.13 -8.00 -2.61
CA SER A 267 -10.88 -8.60 -3.92
C SER A 267 -10.10 -9.91 -3.72
N ASN A 268 -10.73 -11.04 -4.00
CA ASN A 268 -10.13 -12.36 -3.86
C ASN A 268 -9.77 -12.93 -5.24
N TRP A 269 -8.56 -12.58 -5.68
CA TRP A 269 -8.15 -12.65 -7.08
C TRP A 269 -8.09 -14.08 -7.63
N LEU A 270 -7.51 -15.03 -6.90
CA LEU A 270 -7.40 -16.42 -7.38
C LEU A 270 -8.74 -17.14 -7.39
N HIS A 271 -9.60 -16.88 -6.40
CA HIS A 271 -10.92 -17.49 -6.36
C HIS A 271 -11.90 -16.84 -7.33
N GLY A 272 -11.58 -15.64 -7.82
CA GLY A 272 -12.38 -14.91 -8.80
C GLY A 272 -13.64 -14.26 -8.23
N ASP A 273 -13.64 -13.89 -6.94
CA ASP A 273 -14.81 -13.30 -6.27
C ASP A 273 -14.50 -11.97 -5.55
N ILE A 274 -15.53 -11.13 -5.40
CA ILE A 274 -15.54 -9.96 -4.52
C ILE A 274 -16.40 -10.29 -3.31
N ARG A 275 -15.87 -10.03 -2.11
CA ARG A 275 -16.59 -10.26 -0.86
C ARG A 275 -16.88 -8.97 -0.15
N GLN A 276 -18.05 -8.89 0.47
CA GLN A 276 -18.47 -7.78 1.33
C GLN A 276 -18.69 -8.31 2.75
N TYR A 277 -17.99 -7.70 3.71
CA TYR A 277 -18.12 -7.99 5.13
C TYR A 277 -18.72 -6.78 5.85
N ASP A 278 -19.72 -7.01 6.67
CA ASP A 278 -20.22 -6.07 7.67
C ASP A 278 -19.22 -6.00 8.82
N ILE A 279 -18.68 -4.80 9.05
CA ILE A 279 -17.65 -4.52 10.07
C ILE A 279 -18.19 -3.60 11.18
N SER A 280 -19.51 -3.54 11.37
CA SER A 280 -20.13 -2.80 12.49
C SER A 280 -19.58 -3.25 13.86
N CYS A 281 -19.14 -4.52 13.95
CA CYS A 281 -18.25 -5.01 15.00
C CYS A 281 -16.89 -5.32 14.36
N THR A 282 -15.91 -4.45 14.55
CA THR A 282 -14.65 -4.50 13.81
C THR A 282 -13.83 -5.76 14.08
N SER A 283 -13.87 -6.28 15.30
CA SER A 283 -13.20 -7.53 15.69
C SER A 283 -13.89 -8.80 15.19
N LYS A 284 -15.15 -8.70 14.73
CA LYS A 284 -15.92 -9.85 14.22
C LYS A 284 -16.64 -9.52 12.90
N PRO A 285 -15.90 -9.28 11.80
CA PRO A 285 -16.51 -9.05 10.50
C PRO A 285 -17.40 -10.21 10.07
N ARG A 286 -18.56 -9.90 9.48
CA ARG A 286 -19.53 -10.91 9.01
C ARG A 286 -19.71 -10.83 7.51
N LEU A 287 -19.53 -11.93 6.79
CA LEU A 287 -19.79 -11.99 5.36
C LEU A 287 -21.28 -11.72 5.07
N VAL A 288 -21.58 -10.74 4.22
CA VAL A 288 -22.95 -10.34 3.85
C VAL A 288 -23.19 -10.30 2.35
N GLY A 289 -22.14 -10.41 1.54
CA GLY A 289 -22.25 -10.45 0.08
C GLY A 289 -21.03 -11.09 -0.56
N GLN A 290 -21.25 -11.77 -1.67
CA GLN A 290 -20.22 -12.41 -2.49
C GLN A 290 -20.72 -12.45 -3.94
N VAL A 291 -19.89 -11.97 -4.87
CA VAL A 291 -20.15 -11.98 -6.32
C VAL A 291 -18.95 -12.54 -7.05
#